data_AF-X0XK97-F1
#
_entry.id   AF-X0XK97-F1
#
_cell.length_a   1.000
_cell.length_b   1.000
_cell.length_c   1.000
_cell.angle_alpha   90.00
_cell.angle_beta   90.00
_cell.angle_gamma   90.00
#
_symmetry.space_group_name_H-M   'P 1'
#
loop_
_entity.id
_entity.type
_entity.pdbx_description
1 polymer ?
#
loop_
_entity_poly.entity_id
_entity_poly.type
_entity_poly.pdbx_seq_one_letter_code
_entity_poly.pdbx_strand_id
1 'polypeptide(L)'
;TAMVLSIVASFMGSFFLMRFLPFGIQLTLYIITWSTVLGSMYSFPLFSIPLTAAMVHEAAENAEEPDIDVAMSKISGSYYGLASFVRSMGPAAASILVGFILSGPNETNPIILILIWVAMGFFYLMALVVIKKIKVKHITFFNHQPKGDT
;
A
#
# COMPACT_ATOMS: atom_id res chain seq x y z
N THR A 1 0.26 -8.73 -10.06
CA THR A 1 1.31 -8.28 -11.00
C THR A 1 1.90 -6.94 -10.59
N ALA A 2 1.09 -5.90 -10.33
CA ALA A 2 1.58 -4.59 -9.89
C ALA A 2 2.55 -4.65 -8.69
N MET A 3 2.18 -5.31 -7.58
CA MET A 3 3.07 -5.47 -6.42
C MET A 3 4.40 -6.16 -6.72
N VAL A 4 4.42 -7.13 -7.64
CA VAL A 4 5.67 -7.81 -8.04
C VAL A 4 6.59 -6.84 -8.78
N LEU A 5 6.01 -6.02 -9.67
CA LEU A 5 6.74 -4.97 -10.37
C LEU A 5 7.26 -3.91 -9.39
N SER A 6 6.49 -3.54 -8.36
CA SER A 6 6.95 -2.62 -7.32
C SER A 6 8.15 -3.18 -6.54
N ILE A 7 8.13 -4.47 -6.19
CA ILE A 7 9.25 -5.14 -5.51
C ILE A 7 10.50 -5.10 -6.40
N VAL A 8 10.38 -5.53 -7.66
CA VAL A 8 11.50 -5.55 -8.60
C VAL A 8 12.05 -4.15 -8.83
N ALA A 9 11.19 -3.16 -9.07
CA ALA A 9 11.58 -1.76 -9.23
C ALA A 9 12.29 -1.23 -7.98
N SER A 10 11.76 -1.46 -6.78
CA SER A 10 12.40 -1.03 -5.53
C SER A 10 13.81 -1.60 -5.36
N PHE A 11 14.02 -2.89 -5.69
CA PHE A 11 15.35 -3.50 -5.66
C PHE A 11 16.25 -3.05 -6.82
N MET A 12 15.70 -2.61 -7.96
CA MET A 12 16.51 -1.98 -9.02
C MET A 12 17.17 -0.68 -8.54
N GLY A 13 16.64 -0.04 -7.49
CA GLY A 13 17.31 1.09 -6.82
C GLY A 13 18.72 0.75 -6.31
N SER A 14 19.00 -0.51 -6.00
CA SER A 14 20.33 -0.97 -5.58
C SER A 14 21.40 -0.77 -6.66
N PHE A 15 21.01 -0.78 -7.94
CA PHE A 15 21.95 -0.56 -9.05
C PHE A 15 22.57 0.85 -8.99
N PHE A 16 21.92 1.83 -8.34
CA PHE A 16 22.49 3.16 -8.14
C PHE A 16 23.67 3.19 -7.17
N LEU A 17 23.85 2.17 -6.33
CA LEU A 17 25.06 2.04 -5.50
C LEU A 17 26.28 1.66 -6.34
N MET A 18 26.07 1.04 -7.50
CA MET A 18 27.14 0.57 -8.36
C MET A 18 27.45 1.63 -9.43
N ARG A 19 28.56 2.36 -9.21
CA ARG A 19 28.99 3.53 -10.01
C ARG A 19 29.44 3.23 -11.46
N PHE A 20 29.19 2.04 -11.99
CA PHE A 20 29.67 1.64 -13.32
C PHE A 20 28.76 2.05 -14.48
N LEU A 21 27.54 2.53 -14.21
CA LEU A 21 26.59 2.89 -15.27
C LEU A 21 26.77 4.33 -15.79
N PRO A 22 26.68 4.55 -17.12
CA PRO A 22 26.58 5.89 -17.70
C PRO A 22 25.38 6.66 -17.17
N PHE A 23 25.54 7.97 -16.99
CA PHE A 23 24.52 8.86 -16.41
C PHE A 23 23.15 8.75 -17.11
N GLY A 24 23.12 8.68 -18.44
CA GLY A 24 21.85 8.56 -19.20
C GLY A 24 21.06 7.31 -18.83
N ILE A 25 21.74 6.16 -18.70
CA ILE A 25 21.10 4.89 -18.31
C ILE A 25 20.63 4.96 -16.86
N GLN A 26 21.42 5.57 -15.97
CA GLN A 26 21.01 5.79 -14.58
C GLN A 26 19.72 6.63 -14.51
N LEU A 27 19.64 7.74 -15.24
CA LEU A 27 18.46 8.59 -15.23
C LEU A 27 17.22 7.85 -15.76
N THR A 28 17.36 7.10 -16.84
CA THR A 28 16.25 6.29 -17.38
C THR A 28 15.78 5.23 -16.38
N LEU A 29 16.71 4.48 -15.78
CA LEU A 29 16.39 3.49 -14.75
C LEU A 29 15.73 4.15 -13.53
N TYR A 30 16.15 5.36 -13.19
CA TYR A 30 15.60 6.10 -12.06
C TYR A 30 14.14 6.46 -12.35
N ILE A 31 13.86 7.03 -13.52
CA ILE A 31 12.50 7.37 -13.95
C ILE A 31 11.60 6.14 -13.95
N ILE A 32 12.04 5.02 -14.57
CA ILE A 32 11.25 3.78 -14.63
C ILE A 32 10.94 3.26 -13.23
N THR A 33 11.95 3.22 -12.36
CA THR A 33 11.82 2.74 -10.98
C THR A 33 10.86 3.63 -10.20
N TRP A 34 11.02 4.95 -10.33
CA TRP A 34 10.23 5.95 -9.62
C TRP A 34 8.76 5.92 -10.06
N SER A 35 8.51 5.92 -11.37
CA SER A 35 7.17 5.84 -11.94
C SER A 35 6.47 4.52 -11.60
N THR A 36 7.19 3.39 -11.58
CA THR A 36 6.61 2.08 -11.26
C THR A 36 6.18 2.01 -9.80
N VAL A 37 7.02 2.48 -8.87
CA VAL A 37 6.69 2.49 -7.44
C VAL A 37 5.56 3.46 -7.15
N LEU A 38 5.61 4.69 -7.67
CA LEU A 38 4.53 5.66 -7.48
C LEU A 38 3.22 5.20 -8.11
N GLY A 39 3.25 4.70 -9.34
CA GLY A 39 2.06 4.16 -10.00
C GLY A 39 1.42 3.04 -9.19
N SER A 40 2.23 2.21 -8.55
CA SER A 40 1.75 1.17 -7.63
C SER A 40 1.11 1.76 -6.37
N MET A 41 1.67 2.83 -5.81
CA MET A 41 1.08 3.53 -4.66
C MET A 41 -0.28 4.16 -5.00
N TYR A 42 -0.45 4.73 -6.19
CA TYR A 42 -1.74 5.28 -6.63
C TYR A 42 -2.82 4.24 -6.84
N SER A 43 -2.45 2.96 -7.02
CA SER A 43 -3.43 1.86 -7.09
C SER A 43 -4.02 1.50 -5.71
N PHE A 44 -3.35 1.85 -4.60
CA PHE A 44 -3.77 1.45 -3.27
C PHE A 44 -5.18 1.94 -2.88
N PRO A 45 -5.56 3.22 -3.10
CA PRO A 45 -6.90 3.71 -2.79
C PRO A 45 -8.02 2.98 -3.57
N LEU A 46 -7.73 2.49 -4.78
CA LEU A 46 -8.70 1.78 -5.63
C LEU A 46 -9.14 0.46 -4.99
N PHE A 47 -8.26 -0.18 -4.22
CA PHE A 47 -8.55 -1.46 -3.58
C PHE A 47 -8.85 -1.33 -2.09
N SER A 48 -8.38 -0.28 -1.40
CA SER A 48 -8.57 -0.14 0.05
C SER A 48 -10.03 0.05 0.47
N ILE A 49 -10.82 0.77 -0.35
CA ILE A 49 -12.23 1.06 -0.06
C ILE A 49 -13.07 -0.23 -0.15
N PRO A 50 -13.10 -0.95 -1.29
CA PRO A 50 -13.88 -2.19 -1.39
C PRO A 50 -13.38 -3.28 -0.43
N LEU A 51 -12.08 -3.33 -0.12
CA LEU A 51 -11.54 -4.27 0.86
C LEU A 51 -12.05 -3.98 2.28
N THR A 52 -12.04 -2.72 2.70
CA THR A 52 -12.58 -2.31 4.01
C THR A 52 -14.08 -2.62 4.09
N ALA A 53 -14.83 -2.34 3.02
CA ALA A 53 -16.26 -2.65 2.97
C ALA A 53 -16.52 -4.16 3.09
N ALA A 54 -15.76 -5.00 2.39
CA ALA A 54 -15.88 -6.45 2.48
C ALA A 54 -15.56 -6.97 3.90
N MET A 55 -14.51 -6.42 4.55
CA MET A 55 -14.17 -6.77 5.93
C MET A 55 -15.27 -6.38 6.93
N VAL A 56 -15.87 -5.21 6.76
CA VAL A 56 -16.99 -4.75 7.60
C VAL A 56 -18.20 -5.67 7.41
N HIS A 57 -18.51 -6.04 6.18
CA HIS A 57 -19.61 -6.97 5.89
C HIS A 57 -19.36 -8.35 6.49
N GLU A 58 -18.17 -8.92 6.31
CA GLU A 58 -17.80 -10.22 6.89
C GLU A 58 -17.83 -10.18 8.42
N ALA A 59 -17.40 -9.08 9.04
CA ALA A 59 -17.49 -8.91 10.49
C ALA A 59 -18.95 -8.79 10.97
N ALA A 60 -19.84 -8.20 10.18
CA ALA A 60 -21.26 -8.10 10.50
C ALA A 60 -21.99 -9.44 10.35
N GLU A 61 -21.67 -10.23 9.33
CA GLU A 61 -22.22 -11.59 9.14
C GLU A 61 -21.86 -12.55 10.29
N ASN A 62 -20.72 -12.32 10.96
CA ASN A 62 -20.26 -13.12 12.08
C ASN A 62 -20.63 -12.52 13.46
N ALA A 63 -21.43 -11.44 13.48
CA ALA A 63 -21.91 -10.85 14.72
C ALA A 63 -23.11 -11.64 15.30
N GLU A 64 -23.33 -11.51 16.61
CA GLU A 64 -24.48 -12.12 17.30
C GLU A 64 -25.83 -11.44 16.94
N GLU A 65 -25.78 -10.30 16.27
CA GLU A 65 -26.96 -9.53 15.87
C GLU A 65 -27.70 -10.23 14.72
N PRO A 66 -29.04 -10.40 14.83
CA PRO A 66 -29.83 -11.11 13.82
C PRO A 66 -30.01 -10.33 12.51
N ASP A 67 -29.81 -9.01 12.54
CA ASP A 67 -29.91 -8.12 11.39
C ASP A 67 -28.52 -7.59 11.01
N ILE A 68 -28.06 -7.95 9.80
CA ILE A 68 -26.75 -7.59 9.25
C ILE A 68 -26.64 -6.07 9.08
N ASP A 69 -27.72 -5.38 8.70
CA ASP A 69 -27.69 -3.93 8.48
C ASP A 69 -27.48 -3.17 9.80
N VAL A 70 -28.12 -3.67 10.88
CA VAL A 70 -27.92 -3.14 12.24
C VAL A 70 -26.50 -3.43 12.73
N ALA A 71 -25.98 -4.63 12.49
CA ALA A 71 -24.61 -5.00 12.83
C ALA A 71 -23.58 -4.13 12.09
N MET A 72 -23.76 -3.96 10.77
CA MET A 72 -22.91 -3.10 9.93
C MET A 72 -22.95 -1.65 10.39
N SER A 73 -24.13 -1.10 10.71
CA SER A 73 -24.26 0.27 11.22
C SER A 73 -23.51 0.47 12.53
N LYS A 74 -23.45 -0.54 13.40
CA LYS A 74 -22.73 -0.47 14.68
C LYS A 74 -21.21 -0.49 14.50
N ILE A 75 -20.69 -1.34 13.62
CA ILE A 75 -19.25 -1.60 13.51
C ILE A 75 -18.53 -0.74 12.45
N SER A 76 -19.23 -0.31 11.41
CA SER A 76 -18.65 0.41 10.27
C SER A 76 -17.87 1.66 10.69
N GLY A 77 -18.40 2.45 11.63
CA GLY A 77 -17.73 3.65 12.15
C GLY A 77 -16.35 3.34 12.76
N SER A 78 -16.25 2.29 13.57
CA SER A 78 -14.98 1.87 14.18
C SER A 78 -13.98 1.35 13.16
N TYR A 79 -14.44 0.57 12.17
CA TYR A 79 -13.57 0.06 11.09
C TYR A 79 -13.06 1.19 10.19
N TYR A 80 -13.93 2.11 9.77
CA TYR A 80 -13.52 3.29 8.99
C TYR A 80 -12.59 4.22 9.80
N GLY A 81 -12.86 4.42 11.09
CA GLY A 81 -12.01 5.19 11.98
C GLY A 81 -10.61 4.58 12.11
N LEU A 82 -10.52 3.27 12.33
CA LEU A 82 -9.26 2.55 12.39
C LEU A 82 -8.51 2.58 11.05
N ALA A 83 -9.21 2.36 9.93
CA ALA A 83 -8.61 2.44 8.60
C ALA A 83 -8.05 3.84 8.30
N SER A 84 -8.78 4.90 8.69
CA SER A 84 -8.35 6.29 8.55
C SER A 84 -7.13 6.59 9.42
N PHE A 85 -7.12 6.11 10.67
CA PHE A 85 -5.99 6.26 11.58
C PHE A 85 -4.73 5.56 11.03
N VAL A 86 -4.83 4.30 10.62
CA VAL A 86 -3.69 3.57 10.03
C VAL A 86 -3.21 4.27 8.76
N ARG A 87 -4.11 4.81 7.94
CA ARG A 87 -3.76 5.57 6.73
C ARG A 87 -3.01 6.86 7.04
N SER A 88 -3.30 7.54 8.16
CA SER A 88 -2.61 8.79 8.53
C SER A 88 -1.21 8.55 9.11
N MET A 89 -0.94 7.37 9.66
CA MET A 89 0.40 7.00 10.16
C MET A 89 1.47 7.00 9.07
N GLY A 90 1.12 6.59 7.84
CA GLY A 90 2.05 6.55 6.71
C GLY A 90 2.67 7.92 6.38
N PRO A 91 1.85 8.92 6.02
CA PRO A 91 2.32 10.29 5.81
C PRO A 91 3.03 10.90 7.02
N ALA A 92 2.57 10.62 8.25
CA ALA A 92 3.22 11.13 9.45
C ALA A 92 4.66 10.59 9.60
N ALA A 93 4.85 9.28 9.42
CA ALA A 93 6.17 8.66 9.43
C ALA A 93 7.05 9.15 8.27
N ALA A 94 6.46 9.34 7.08
CA ALA A 94 7.17 9.89 5.92
C ALA A 94 7.69 11.30 6.19
N SER A 95 6.89 12.17 6.81
CA SER A 95 7.32 13.52 7.17
C SER A 95 8.50 13.53 8.15
N ILE A 96 8.49 12.62 9.13
CA ILE A 96 9.63 12.46 10.07
C ILE A 96 10.89 12.02 9.32
N LEU A 97 10.75 11.02 8.42
CA LEU A 97 11.87 10.55 7.60
C LEU A 97 12.42 11.65 6.69
N VAL A 98 11.56 12.43 6.05
CA VAL A 98 11.97 13.58 5.23
C VAL A 98 12.74 14.60 6.05
N GLY A 99 12.27 14.92 7.27
CA GLY A 99 13.01 15.79 8.19
C GLY A 99 14.39 15.24 8.56
N PHE A 100 14.52 13.93 8.75
CA PHE A 100 15.80 13.28 9.04
C PHE A 100 16.77 13.30 7.83
N ILE A 101 16.24 13.12 6.62
CA ILE A 101 17.03 13.13 5.38
C ILE A 101 17.51 14.53 5.04
N LEU A 102 16.64 15.53 5.18
CA LEU A 102 16.90 16.91 4.76
C LEU A 102 17.52 17.79 5.85
N SER A 103 18.06 17.21 6.92
CA SER A 103 18.69 17.99 8.01
C SER A 103 20.13 17.56 8.28
N GLY A 104 20.97 18.57 8.52
CA GLY A 104 22.35 18.38 8.94
C GLY A 104 23.22 17.63 7.90
N PRO A 105 24.17 16.79 8.34
CA PRO A 105 25.08 16.07 7.43
C PRO A 105 24.40 15.10 6.47
N ASN A 106 23.14 14.74 6.70
CA ASN A 106 22.40 13.77 5.90
C ASN A 106 21.93 14.32 4.55
N GLU A 107 21.77 15.64 4.43
CA GLU A 107 21.20 16.28 3.23
C GLU A 107 22.04 16.01 1.96
N THR A 108 23.34 15.83 2.14
CA THR A 108 24.30 15.58 1.05
C THR A 108 24.57 14.09 0.84
N ASN A 109 23.96 13.20 1.62
CA ASN A 109 24.24 11.77 1.59
C ASN A 109 23.20 11.01 0.73
N PRO A 110 23.49 10.72 -0.56
CA PRO A 110 22.55 10.03 -1.44
C PRO A 110 22.31 8.56 -1.07
N ILE A 111 23.15 7.97 -0.21
CA ILE A 111 23.04 6.55 0.19
C ILE A 111 21.77 6.34 1.01
N ILE A 112 21.37 7.33 1.82
CA ILE A 112 20.18 7.25 2.67
C ILE A 112 18.93 7.05 1.80
N LEU A 113 18.83 7.78 0.69
CA LEU A 113 17.73 7.61 -0.25
C LEU A 113 17.70 6.19 -0.83
N ILE A 114 18.84 5.66 -1.28
CA ILE A 114 18.90 4.33 -1.87
C ILE A 114 18.52 3.23 -0.85
N LEU A 115 18.92 3.37 0.42
CA LEU A 115 18.53 2.45 1.48
C LEU A 115 17.01 2.46 1.73
N ILE A 116 16.38 3.64 1.65
CA ILE A 116 14.91 3.75 1.76
C ILE A 116 14.23 3.02 0.60
N TRP A 117 14.76 3.12 -0.62
CA TRP A 117 14.24 2.39 -1.78
C TRP A 117 14.28 0.88 -1.59
N VAL A 118 15.40 0.36 -1.09
CA VAL A 118 15.55 -1.07 -0.77
C VAL A 118 14.57 -1.48 0.34
N ALA A 119 14.43 -0.65 1.39
CA ALA A 119 13.49 -0.88 2.48
C ALA A 119 12.04 -0.96 1.98
N MET A 120 11.63 -0.07 1.05
CA MET A 120 10.30 -0.14 0.43
C MET A 120 10.07 -1.47 -0.30
N GLY A 121 11.09 -2.01 -0.97
CA GLY A 121 11.03 -3.33 -1.61
C GLY A 121 10.74 -4.45 -0.62
N PHE A 122 11.37 -4.42 0.56
CA PHE A 122 11.08 -5.37 1.64
C PHE A 122 9.65 -5.25 2.16
N PHE A 123 9.13 -4.02 2.35
CA PHE A 123 7.75 -3.81 2.77
C PHE A 123 6.74 -4.33 1.73
N TYR A 124 6.98 -4.08 0.44
CA TYR A 124 6.12 -4.64 -0.62
C TYR A 124 6.18 -6.16 -0.68
N LEU A 125 7.36 -6.76 -0.47
CA LEU A 125 7.52 -8.21 -0.42
C LEU A 125 6.75 -8.80 0.76
N MET A 126 6.86 -8.20 1.94
CA MET A 126 6.13 -8.63 3.13
C MET A 126 4.61 -8.52 2.90
N ALA A 127 4.14 -7.40 2.36
CA ALA A 127 2.73 -7.19 2.02
C ALA A 127 2.23 -8.25 1.04
N LEU A 128 3.00 -8.58 0.00
CA LEU A 128 2.65 -9.62 -0.97
C LEU A 128 2.53 -11.00 -0.31
N VAL A 129 3.45 -11.34 0.60
CA VAL A 129 3.40 -12.62 1.34
C VAL A 129 2.16 -12.67 2.25
N VAL A 130 1.83 -11.57 2.93
CA VAL A 130 0.64 -11.49 3.80
C VAL A 130 -0.65 -11.59 2.99
N ILE A 131 -0.80 -10.80 1.92
CA ILE A 131 -2.00 -10.80 1.08
C ILE A 131 -2.26 -12.18 0.47
N LYS A 132 -1.21 -12.88 0.01
CA LYS A 132 -1.36 -14.25 -0.51
C LYS A 132 -1.89 -15.25 0.51
N LYS A 133 -1.76 -14.96 1.81
CA LYS A 133 -2.28 -15.80 2.89
C LYS A 133 -3.73 -15.46 3.28
N ILE A 134 -4.24 -14.28 2.90
CA ILE A 134 -5.62 -13.89 3.16
C ILE A 134 -6.52 -14.64 2.18
N LYS A 135 -7.28 -15.61 2.68
CA LYS A 135 -8.37 -16.26 1.94
C LYS A 135 -9.67 -15.53 2.30
N VAL A 136 -10.11 -14.61 1.46
CA VAL A 136 -11.45 -14.01 1.61
C VAL A 136 -12.46 -15.09 1.26
N LYS A 137 -13.21 -15.58 2.25
CA LYS A 137 -14.11 -16.74 2.11
C LYS A 137 -15.41 -16.39 1.39
N HIS A 138 -15.87 -15.14 1.50
CA HIS A 138 -17.14 -14.69 0.95
C HIS A 138 -16.97 -13.46 0.05
N ILE A 139 -16.88 -13.69 -1.27
CA ILE A 139 -17.08 -12.67 -2.31
C ILE A 139 -18.56 -12.68 -2.76
N THR A 140 -19.49 -13.13 -1.91
CA THR A 140 -20.94 -13.18 -2.21
C THR A 140 -21.60 -11.79 -2.26
N PHE A 141 -20.92 -10.76 -1.72
CA PHE A 141 -21.36 -9.37 -1.73
C PHE A 141 -21.64 -8.83 -3.14
N PHE A 142 -20.80 -9.14 -4.14
CA PHE A 142 -21.01 -8.69 -5.52
C PHE A 142 -22.14 -9.44 -6.24
N ASN A 143 -22.57 -10.60 -5.73
CA ASN A 143 -23.66 -11.38 -6.32
C ASN A 143 -25.05 -10.99 -5.78
N HIS A 144 -25.11 -10.33 -4.61
CA HIS A 144 -26.36 -9.90 -3.97
C HIS A 144 -26.63 -8.40 -4.10
N GLN A 145 -25.78 -7.65 -4.83
CA GLN A 145 -26.16 -6.30 -5.20
C GLN A 145 -27.44 -6.38 -6.05
N PRO A 146 -28.51 -5.65 -5.68
CA PRO A 146 -29.70 -5.59 -6.52
C PRO A 146 -29.22 -5.12 -7.89
N LYS A 147 -29.44 -5.94 -8.92
CA LYS A 147 -29.28 -5.49 -10.30
C LYS A 147 -30.16 -4.25 -10.40
N GLY A 148 -29.54 -3.10 -10.62
CA GLY A 148 -30.30 -1.89 -10.85
C GLY A 148 -31.24 -2.16 -12.02
N ASP A 149 -32.54 -2.21 -11.74
CA ASP A 149 -33.57 -2.20 -12.76
C ASP A 149 -33.51 -0.79 -13.40
N THR A 150 -32.77 -0.70 -14.50
CA THR A 150 -32.94 0.36 -15.50
C THR A 150 -34.09 0.02 -16.42
#